data_AF-A0A1I1CN42-F1
#
_entry.id   AF-A0A1I1CN42-F1
#
_cell.length_a   1.000
_cell.length_b   1.000
_cell.length_c   1.000
_cell.angle_alpha   90.00
_cell.angle_beta   90.00
_cell.angle_gamma   90.00
#
_symmetry.space_group_name_H-M   'P 1'
#
loop_
_entity.id
_entity.type
_entity.pdbx_description
1 polymer ?
#
loop_
_entity_poly.entity_id
_entity_poly.type
_entity_poly.pdbx_seq_one_letter_code
_entity_poly.pdbx_strand_id
1 'polypeptide(L)'
;MTTPPPARAAAIPTSQARRSIAGMAGFILALNALGWGMLLFVVIPQHHTLNSSQVFGIGLGITAFTLGVRHAFDADHIAAIDNTTRNLLAQGQRPLSVGFWFSLGHSTVVFALSIALAMGVRALAGAVRDEESALRHTASALGSAVSGTFLYAIAIMNLVALAGIIKVYRQMRHRAATEADLDNQLNNRGFLNRLLKSTTKAVRKPWHIYPVGVLFGLGFDTATEIGLLILAGGAALSLPWYAILVLPALFTAGMTMFDTAEGVLMNVAYNWALTKPLRRMFYNIIVTTLSVGSAFLIGTVQLASLLTDTLHPDSGPITTIAEFDLNYVGFALVGLFILVFALALLTWHLGNFDTKPPKHDIEPTHDIDQKATIRKDTT
;
A
#
# COMPACT_ATOMS: atom_id res chain seq x y z
N MET A 1 41.86 1.06 1.18
CA MET A 1 40.66 1.29 0.35
C MET A 1 39.50 1.50 1.28
N THR A 2 39.04 2.74 1.43
CA THR A 2 37.94 3.14 2.32
C THR A 2 36.62 2.65 1.73
N THR A 3 35.94 1.76 2.43
CA THR A 3 34.56 1.35 2.10
C THR A 3 33.63 2.57 2.18
N PRO A 4 32.72 2.76 1.22
CA PRO A 4 31.74 3.83 1.32
C PRO A 4 30.81 3.55 2.52
N PRO A 5 30.41 4.58 3.28
CA PRO A 5 29.50 4.40 4.41
C PRO A 5 28.16 3.79 3.95
N PRO A 6 27.46 3.03 4.82
CA PRO A 6 26.15 2.49 4.49
C PRO A 6 25.27 3.63 4.02
N ALA A 7 24.66 3.47 2.84
CA ALA A 7 23.88 4.51 2.18
C ALA A 7 22.86 5.10 3.16
N ARG A 8 23.19 6.27 3.74
CA ARG A 8 22.18 7.20 4.27
C ARG A 8 21.17 7.31 3.15
N ALA A 9 19.91 6.94 3.42
CA ALA A 9 18.81 7.15 2.47
C ALA A 9 18.98 8.57 1.94
N ALA A 10 19.36 8.71 0.67
CA ALA A 10 19.75 9.99 0.12
C ALA A 10 18.55 10.91 0.32
N ALA A 11 18.72 11.93 1.15
CA ALA A 11 17.64 12.84 1.47
C ALA A 11 17.20 13.47 0.15
N ILE A 12 16.00 13.12 -0.33
CA ILE A 12 15.37 13.92 -1.39
C ILE A 12 15.33 15.35 -0.84
N PRO A 13 15.83 16.35 -1.60
CA PRO A 13 15.64 17.75 -1.23
C PRO A 13 14.17 17.97 -0.93
N THR A 14 13.84 18.55 0.23
CA THR A 14 12.46 18.76 0.68
C THR A 14 11.56 19.38 -0.41
N SER A 15 12.14 20.13 -1.34
CA SER A 15 11.49 20.69 -2.53
C SER A 15 10.90 19.66 -3.50
N GLN A 16 11.59 18.55 -3.81
CA GLN A 16 11.07 17.55 -4.75
C GLN A 16 9.96 16.70 -4.12
N ALA A 17 10.08 16.36 -2.84
CA ALA A 17 9.00 15.71 -2.09
C ALA A 17 7.74 16.59 -2.04
N ARG A 18 7.90 17.89 -1.75
CA ARG A 18 6.81 18.87 -1.76
C ARG A 18 6.16 19.01 -3.13
N ARG A 19 6.95 19.03 -4.21
CA ARG A 19 6.42 19.06 -5.59
C ARG A 19 5.59 17.82 -5.92
N SER A 20 6.05 16.63 -5.56
CA SER A 20 5.28 15.40 -5.79
C SER A 20 3.97 15.39 -5.00
N ILE A 21 4.00 15.77 -3.72
CA ILE A 21 2.78 15.87 -2.89
C ILE A 21 1.83 16.91 -3.47
N ALA A 22 2.34 18.10 -3.84
CA ALA A 22 1.51 19.15 -4.44
C ALA A 22 0.91 18.71 -5.78
N GLY A 23 1.65 17.97 -6.61
CA GLY A 23 1.15 17.42 -7.87
C GLY A 23 0.03 16.39 -7.66
N MET A 24 0.22 15.44 -6.72
CA MET A 24 -0.81 14.45 -6.38
C MET A 24 -2.05 15.12 -5.76
N ALA A 25 -1.86 16.03 -4.80
CA ALA A 25 -2.95 16.78 -4.19
C ALA A 25 -3.71 17.62 -5.22
N GLY A 26 -2.99 18.29 -6.13
CA GLY A 26 -3.58 19.05 -7.23
C GLY A 26 -4.43 18.16 -8.15
N PHE A 27 -3.95 16.96 -8.49
CA PHE A 27 -4.72 15.99 -9.27
C PHE A 27 -5.97 15.51 -8.54
N ILE A 28 -5.85 15.13 -7.26
CA ILE A 28 -6.98 14.67 -6.44
C ILE A 28 -8.03 15.79 -6.29
N LEU A 29 -7.59 17.03 -6.06
CA LEU A 29 -8.47 18.19 -6.00
C LEU A 29 -9.15 18.46 -7.34
N ALA A 30 -8.42 18.35 -8.45
CA ALA A 30 -9.00 18.49 -9.79
C ALA A 30 -10.04 17.40 -10.06
N LEU A 31 -9.77 16.15 -9.67
CA LEU A 31 -10.71 15.04 -9.83
C LEU A 31 -11.97 15.24 -8.99
N ASN A 32 -11.83 15.71 -7.74
CA ASN A 32 -12.97 16.09 -6.90
C ASN A 32 -13.75 17.26 -7.51
N ALA A 33 -13.06 18.31 -7.96
CA ALA A 33 -13.70 19.47 -8.57
C ALA A 33 -14.45 19.11 -9.86
N LEU A 34 -13.88 18.22 -10.68
CA LEU A 34 -14.52 17.71 -11.88
C LEU A 34 -15.70 16.81 -11.54
N GLY A 35 -15.54 15.82 -10.66
CA GLY A 35 -16.62 14.89 -10.29
C GLY A 35 -17.78 15.61 -9.61
N TRP A 36 -17.52 16.32 -8.52
CA TRP A 36 -18.55 17.05 -7.78
C TRP A 36 -19.08 18.24 -8.56
N GLY A 37 -18.23 18.98 -9.27
CA GLY A 37 -18.65 20.10 -10.09
C GLY A 37 -19.54 19.67 -11.25
N MET A 38 -19.19 18.58 -11.93
CA MET A 38 -20.04 18.00 -12.98
C MET A 38 -21.39 17.55 -12.41
N LEU A 39 -21.40 16.89 -11.24
CA LEU A 39 -22.63 16.46 -10.59
C LEU A 39 -23.53 17.66 -10.23
N LEU A 40 -22.98 18.65 -9.52
CA LEU A 40 -23.73 19.75 -8.92
C LEU A 40 -24.15 20.83 -9.92
N PHE A 41 -23.29 21.15 -10.90
CA PHE A 41 -23.53 22.27 -11.81
C PHE A 41 -24.01 21.86 -13.20
N VAL A 42 -23.87 20.58 -13.58
CA VAL A 42 -24.29 20.11 -14.90
C VAL A 42 -25.38 19.05 -14.79
N VAL A 43 -25.16 17.97 -14.04
CA VAL A 43 -26.08 16.83 -14.03
C VAL A 43 -27.35 17.12 -13.23
N ILE A 44 -27.22 17.64 -12.00
CA ILE A 44 -28.38 17.94 -11.15
C ILE A 44 -29.30 19.03 -11.74
N PRO A 45 -28.78 20.18 -12.24
CA PRO A 45 -29.63 21.24 -12.78
C PRO A 45 -30.39 20.87 -14.05
N GLN A 46 -29.90 19.87 -14.79
CA GLN A 46 -30.59 19.37 -15.99
C GLN A 46 -31.85 18.56 -15.67
N HIS A 47 -32.17 18.34 -14.39
CA HIS A 47 -33.37 17.63 -13.94
C HIS A 47 -33.61 16.34 -14.75
N HIS A 48 -32.59 15.47 -14.82
CA HIS A 48 -32.75 14.15 -15.41
C HIS A 48 -33.71 13.30 -14.54
N THR A 49 -35.02 13.56 -14.67
CA THR A 49 -36.09 12.87 -13.96
C THR A 49 -36.39 11.59 -14.73
N LEU A 50 -36.01 10.45 -14.14
CA LEU A 50 -36.15 9.15 -14.82
C LEU A 50 -37.22 8.24 -14.22
N ASN A 51 -37.85 8.63 -13.10
CA ASN A 51 -39.17 8.20 -12.61
C ASN A 51 -39.46 8.97 -11.31
N SER A 52 -40.73 9.11 -10.91
CA SER A 52 -41.24 10.01 -9.85
C SER A 52 -40.70 9.84 -8.41
N SER A 53 -39.61 9.08 -8.19
CA SER A 53 -39.03 8.82 -6.87
C SER A 53 -37.50 8.73 -6.80
N GLN A 54 -36.75 8.71 -7.91
CA GLN A 54 -35.29 8.56 -7.86
C GLN A 54 -34.58 9.54 -8.81
N VAL A 55 -33.88 10.50 -8.22
CA VAL A 55 -33.10 11.52 -8.90
C VAL A 55 -31.64 11.09 -8.90
N PHE A 56 -30.99 11.07 -10.07
CA PHE A 56 -29.54 11.02 -10.15
C PHE A 56 -28.99 12.26 -9.45
N GLY A 57 -28.56 12.11 -8.21
CA GLY A 57 -28.39 13.23 -7.29
C GLY A 57 -27.23 13.07 -6.34
N ILE A 58 -27.12 14.02 -5.42
CA ILE A 58 -26.03 14.11 -4.44
C ILE A 58 -25.86 12.80 -3.66
N GLY A 59 -26.96 12.09 -3.36
CA GLY A 59 -26.92 10.78 -2.70
C GLY A 59 -26.07 9.75 -3.44
N LEU A 60 -26.27 9.57 -4.75
CA LEU A 60 -25.45 8.65 -5.55
C LEU A 60 -23.98 9.10 -5.61
N GLY A 61 -23.74 10.41 -5.69
CA GLY A 61 -22.38 10.96 -5.65
C GLY A 61 -21.66 10.68 -4.32
N ILE A 62 -22.36 10.88 -3.19
CA ILE A 62 -21.84 10.56 -1.85
C ILE A 62 -21.58 9.06 -1.73
N THR A 63 -22.50 8.22 -2.20
CA THR A 63 -22.33 6.76 -2.17
C THR A 63 -21.13 6.35 -2.99
N ALA A 64 -20.99 6.80 -4.24
CA ALA A 64 -19.85 6.46 -5.09
C ALA A 64 -18.52 6.93 -4.49
N PHE A 65 -18.46 8.15 -3.96
CA PHE A 65 -17.26 8.64 -3.27
C PHE A 65 -16.93 7.80 -2.03
N THR A 66 -17.93 7.50 -1.20
CA THR A 66 -17.75 6.72 0.03
C THR A 66 -17.38 5.27 -0.26
N LEU A 67 -17.92 4.67 -1.33
CA LEU A 67 -17.47 3.36 -1.80
C LEU A 67 -16.01 3.40 -2.24
N GLY A 68 -15.57 4.45 -2.93
CA GLY A 68 -14.16 4.64 -3.26
C GLY A 68 -13.26 4.74 -2.02
N VAL A 69 -13.70 5.50 -1.02
CA VAL A 69 -13.01 5.60 0.29
C VAL A 69 -12.97 4.25 0.99
N ARG A 70 -14.09 3.52 1.04
CA ARG A 70 -14.18 2.18 1.63
C ARG A 70 -13.23 1.22 0.94
N HIS A 71 -13.25 1.20 -0.38
CA HIS A 71 -12.43 0.27 -1.17
C HIS A 71 -10.93 0.54 -1.02
N ALA A 72 -10.52 1.80 -0.79
CA ALA A 72 -9.12 2.10 -0.43
C ALA A 72 -8.68 1.48 0.90
N PHE A 73 -9.62 1.18 1.80
CA PHE A 73 -9.35 0.46 3.04
C PHE A 73 -9.44 -1.06 2.89
N ASP A 74 -9.68 -1.56 1.68
CA ASP A 74 -9.62 -2.98 1.43
C ASP A 74 -8.19 -3.45 1.69
N ALA A 75 -8.15 -4.63 2.27
CA ALA A 75 -6.96 -5.09 2.93
C ALA A 75 -5.84 -5.41 1.91
N ASP A 76 -6.23 -5.72 0.69
CA ASP A 76 -5.35 -6.02 -0.44
C ASP A 76 -4.66 -4.75 -0.99
N HIS A 77 -5.35 -3.61 -1.02
CA HIS A 77 -4.80 -2.27 -1.29
C HIS A 77 -3.69 -1.94 -0.28
N ILE A 78 -4.02 -2.04 1.02
CA ILE A 78 -3.09 -1.75 2.12
C ILE A 78 -1.83 -2.64 2.02
N ALA A 79 -2.03 -3.94 1.82
CA ALA A 79 -0.91 -4.87 1.72
C ALA A 79 0.01 -4.59 0.52
N ALA A 80 -0.56 -4.28 -0.66
CA ALA A 80 0.21 -4.00 -1.86
C ALA A 80 0.98 -2.67 -1.79
N ILE A 81 0.33 -1.62 -1.29
CA ILE A 81 0.90 -0.26 -1.14
C ILE A 81 2.01 -0.27 -0.07
N ASP A 82 1.76 -0.84 1.11
CA ASP A 82 2.75 -0.96 2.17
C ASP A 82 3.99 -1.71 1.69
N ASN A 83 3.82 -2.91 1.14
CA ASN A 83 4.91 -3.74 0.70
C ASN A 83 5.80 -3.03 -0.34
N THR A 84 5.18 -2.39 -1.33
CA THR A 84 5.90 -1.66 -2.37
C THR A 84 6.64 -0.45 -1.81
N THR A 85 5.98 0.31 -0.94
CA THR A 85 6.56 1.47 -0.25
C THR A 85 7.81 1.05 0.51
N ARG A 86 7.74 -0.05 1.26
CA ARG A 86 8.85 -0.58 2.06
C ARG A 86 9.98 -1.13 1.23
N ASN A 87 9.67 -1.86 0.16
CA ASN A 87 10.68 -2.36 -0.77
C ASN A 87 11.49 -1.21 -1.39
N LEU A 88 10.83 -0.11 -1.77
CA LEU A 88 11.50 1.07 -2.33
C LEU A 88 12.25 1.89 -1.26
N LEU A 89 11.72 1.98 -0.03
CA LEU A 89 12.43 2.57 1.12
C LEU A 89 13.69 1.78 1.49
N ALA A 90 13.64 0.44 1.43
CA ALA A 90 14.79 -0.43 1.66
C ALA A 90 15.89 -0.25 0.59
N GLN A 91 15.51 0.16 -0.62
CA GLN A 91 16.44 0.56 -1.69
C GLN A 91 16.98 2.00 -1.52
N GLY A 92 16.65 2.68 -0.41
CA GLY A 92 17.11 4.04 -0.12
C GLY A 92 16.33 5.14 -0.83
N GLN A 93 15.18 4.83 -1.45
CA GLN A 93 14.30 5.82 -2.09
C GLN A 93 13.28 6.40 -1.10
N ARG A 94 12.56 7.46 -1.50
CA ARG A 94 11.38 7.98 -0.78
C ARG A 94 10.14 7.95 -1.68
N PRO A 95 9.47 6.80 -1.78
CA PRO A 95 8.41 6.56 -2.75
C PRO A 95 7.05 7.12 -2.30
N LEU A 96 6.86 8.44 -2.37
CA LEU A 96 5.63 9.10 -1.88
C LEU A 96 4.38 8.80 -2.71
N SER A 97 4.52 8.40 -3.97
CA SER A 97 3.43 8.28 -4.93
C SER A 97 2.96 6.84 -5.18
N VAL A 98 3.28 5.89 -4.30
CA VAL A 98 2.96 4.47 -4.51
C VAL A 98 1.44 4.24 -4.59
N GLY A 99 0.71 4.63 -3.54
CA GLY A 99 -0.75 4.47 -3.52
C GLY A 99 -1.47 5.30 -4.60
N PHE A 100 -0.92 6.46 -4.96
CA PHE A 100 -1.42 7.24 -6.09
C PHE A 100 -1.39 6.45 -7.42
N TRP A 101 -0.26 5.82 -7.74
CA TRP A 101 -0.15 5.02 -8.97
C TRP A 101 -0.95 3.73 -8.91
N PHE A 102 -1.08 3.12 -7.74
CA PHE A 102 -1.87 1.92 -7.54
C PHE A 102 -3.37 2.17 -7.78
N SER A 103 -3.94 3.15 -7.08
CA SER A 103 -5.35 3.54 -7.25
C SER A 103 -5.69 3.99 -8.67
N LEU A 104 -4.79 4.69 -9.37
CA LEU A 104 -4.99 5.04 -10.77
C LEU A 104 -5.02 3.82 -11.69
N GLY A 105 -4.16 2.83 -11.42
CA GLY A 105 -4.17 1.55 -12.13
C GLY A 105 -5.51 0.83 -11.95
N HIS A 106 -5.94 0.68 -10.70
CA HIS A 106 -7.22 0.07 -10.35
C HIS A 106 -8.39 0.80 -11.02
N SER A 107 -8.43 2.12 -10.86
CA SER A 107 -9.48 2.99 -11.39
C SER A 107 -9.55 2.97 -12.92
N THR A 108 -8.47 2.61 -13.62
CA THR A 108 -8.48 2.48 -15.08
C THR A 108 -9.46 1.39 -15.52
N VAL A 109 -9.53 0.28 -14.78
CA VAL A 109 -10.48 -0.81 -15.08
C VAL A 109 -11.90 -0.39 -14.76
N VAL A 110 -12.13 0.25 -13.61
CA VAL A 110 -13.45 0.78 -13.20
C VAL A 110 -13.99 1.77 -14.24
N PHE A 111 -13.16 2.70 -14.72
CA PHE A 111 -13.52 3.64 -15.78
C PHE A 111 -13.80 2.93 -17.11
N ALA A 112 -12.93 2.00 -17.53
CA ALA A 112 -13.12 1.27 -18.78
C ALA A 112 -14.45 0.50 -18.80
N LEU A 113 -14.78 -0.17 -17.70
CA LEU A 113 -16.04 -0.91 -17.55
C LEU A 113 -17.25 0.03 -17.48
N SER A 114 -17.12 1.18 -16.80
CA SER A 114 -18.16 2.20 -16.77
C SER A 114 -18.44 2.82 -18.15
N ILE A 115 -17.39 3.07 -18.95
CA ILE A 115 -17.52 3.53 -20.34
C ILE A 115 -18.19 2.45 -21.19
N ALA A 116 -17.78 1.18 -21.05
CA ALA A 116 -18.40 0.08 -21.77
C ALA A 116 -19.89 -0.09 -21.41
N LEU A 117 -20.25 0.10 -20.15
CA LEU A 117 -21.64 0.14 -19.71
C LEU A 117 -22.40 1.35 -20.31
N ALA A 118 -21.77 2.54 -20.32
CA ALA A 118 -22.34 3.76 -20.92
C ALA A 118 -22.58 3.64 -22.43
N MET A 119 -21.74 2.88 -23.14
CA MET A 119 -21.93 2.57 -24.56
C MET A 119 -23.03 1.52 -24.81
N GLY A 120 -23.69 1.02 -23.75
CA GLY A 120 -24.81 0.10 -23.87
C GLY A 120 -24.38 -1.31 -24.30
N VAL A 121 -23.17 -1.75 -23.92
CA VAL A 121 -22.73 -3.12 -24.17
C VAL A 121 -23.67 -4.08 -23.42
N ARG A 122 -24.64 -4.65 -24.14
CA ARG A 122 -25.74 -5.45 -23.57
C ARG A 122 -25.25 -6.62 -22.70
N ALA A 123 -24.11 -7.22 -23.08
CA ALA A 123 -23.47 -8.29 -22.32
C ALA A 123 -23.01 -7.81 -20.92
N LEU A 124 -22.48 -6.59 -20.81
CA LEU A 124 -22.06 -6.00 -19.53
C LEU A 124 -23.27 -5.56 -18.70
N ALA A 125 -24.28 -4.95 -19.32
CA ALA A 125 -25.51 -4.59 -18.61
C ALA A 125 -26.25 -5.83 -18.05
N GLY A 126 -26.24 -6.95 -18.79
CA GLY A 126 -26.71 -8.24 -18.29
C GLY A 126 -25.84 -8.78 -17.15
N ALA A 127 -24.51 -8.77 -17.32
CA ALA A 127 -23.58 -9.29 -16.32
C ALA A 127 -23.59 -8.51 -14.99
N VAL A 128 -23.88 -7.21 -15.02
CA VAL A 128 -23.99 -6.39 -13.80
C VAL A 128 -25.33 -6.60 -13.09
N ARG A 129 -26.41 -6.91 -13.82
CA ARG A 129 -27.76 -7.11 -13.24
C ARG A 129 -28.00 -8.51 -12.71
N ASP A 130 -27.43 -9.49 -13.40
CA ASP A 130 -27.66 -10.90 -13.12
C ASP A 130 -26.52 -11.43 -12.23
N GLU A 131 -26.85 -11.73 -10.99
CA GLU A 131 -25.87 -12.24 -10.02
C GLU A 131 -25.27 -13.58 -10.46
N GLU A 132 -26.02 -14.41 -11.20
CA GLU A 132 -25.59 -15.71 -11.72
C GLU A 132 -24.88 -15.62 -13.08
N SER A 133 -24.61 -14.41 -13.57
CA SER A 133 -23.97 -14.24 -14.88
C SER A 133 -22.59 -14.91 -14.93
N ALA A 134 -22.40 -15.78 -15.92
CA ALA A 134 -21.11 -16.43 -16.17
C ALA A 134 -19.96 -15.41 -16.37
N LEU A 135 -20.24 -14.23 -16.93
CA LEU A 135 -19.24 -13.16 -17.08
C LEU A 135 -18.81 -12.59 -15.73
N ARG A 136 -19.77 -12.34 -14.83
CA ARG A 136 -19.50 -11.82 -13.49
C ARG A 136 -18.74 -12.85 -12.65
N HIS A 137 -19.22 -14.10 -12.62
CA HIS A 137 -18.52 -15.18 -11.91
C HIS A 137 -17.10 -15.39 -12.41
N THR A 138 -16.88 -15.46 -13.73
CA THR A 138 -15.52 -15.69 -14.28
C THR A 138 -14.59 -14.51 -14.05
N ALA A 139 -15.08 -13.26 -14.17
CA ALA A 139 -14.27 -12.07 -13.97
C ALA A 139 -13.94 -11.84 -12.47
N SER A 140 -14.91 -12.00 -11.57
CA SER A 140 -14.66 -11.97 -10.11
C SER A 140 -13.73 -13.10 -9.68
N ALA A 141 -13.91 -14.32 -10.22
CA ALA A 141 -13.02 -15.44 -9.92
C ALA A 141 -11.59 -15.18 -10.38
N LEU A 142 -11.40 -14.65 -11.59
CA LEU A 142 -10.08 -14.30 -12.11
C LEU A 142 -9.43 -13.18 -11.28
N GLY A 143 -10.18 -12.14 -10.93
CA GLY A 143 -9.70 -11.04 -10.08
C GLY A 143 -9.24 -11.54 -8.71
N SER A 144 -10.08 -12.32 -8.02
CA SER A 144 -9.75 -12.93 -6.72
C SER A 144 -8.58 -13.91 -6.80
N ALA A 145 -8.48 -14.71 -7.86
CA ALA A 145 -7.35 -15.62 -8.07
C ALA A 145 -6.04 -14.85 -8.26
N VAL A 146 -6.05 -13.80 -9.09
CA VAL A 146 -4.89 -12.97 -9.40
C VAL A 146 -4.45 -12.18 -8.16
N SER A 147 -5.38 -11.49 -7.49
CA SER A 147 -5.10 -10.71 -6.27
C SER A 147 -4.65 -11.61 -5.13
N GLY A 148 -5.39 -12.68 -4.84
CA GLY A 148 -5.05 -13.64 -3.79
C GLY A 148 -3.69 -14.30 -3.99
N THR A 149 -3.37 -14.72 -5.22
CA THR A 149 -2.04 -15.27 -5.55
C THR A 149 -0.93 -14.23 -5.35
N PHE A 150 -1.18 -12.98 -5.75
CA PHE A 150 -0.22 -11.89 -5.57
C PHE A 150 0.02 -11.56 -4.09
N LEU A 151 -1.03 -11.52 -3.27
CA LEU A 151 -0.92 -11.33 -1.82
C LEU A 151 -0.11 -12.45 -1.17
N TYR A 152 -0.35 -13.70 -1.54
CA TYR A 152 0.45 -14.83 -1.08
C TYR A 152 1.92 -14.72 -1.49
N ALA A 153 2.19 -14.31 -2.74
CA ALA A 153 3.55 -14.11 -3.21
C ALA A 153 4.29 -13.05 -2.38
N ILE A 154 3.63 -11.91 -2.10
CA ILE A 154 4.17 -10.86 -1.23
C ILE A 154 4.37 -11.39 0.20
N ALA A 155 3.37 -12.08 0.77
CA ALA A 155 3.43 -12.61 2.13
C ALA A 155 4.62 -13.56 2.31
N ILE A 156 4.82 -14.50 1.37
CA ILE A 156 5.95 -15.44 1.38
C ILE A 156 7.28 -14.69 1.30
N MET A 157 7.40 -13.73 0.39
CA MET A 157 8.61 -12.93 0.25
C MET A 157 8.94 -12.16 1.52
N ASN A 158 7.94 -11.53 2.13
CA ASN A 158 8.12 -10.76 3.36
C ASN A 158 8.39 -11.66 4.57
N LEU A 159 7.82 -12.87 4.61
CA LEU A 159 8.12 -13.87 5.63
C LEU A 159 9.58 -14.33 5.56
N VAL A 160 10.08 -14.55 4.34
CA VAL A 160 11.49 -14.88 4.09
C VAL A 160 12.39 -13.72 4.55
N ALA A 161 12.05 -12.47 4.23
CA ALA A 161 12.79 -11.30 4.70
C ALA A 161 12.76 -11.16 6.24
N LEU A 162 11.59 -11.38 6.86
CA LEU A 162 11.38 -11.34 8.31
C LEU A 162 12.23 -12.38 9.03
N ALA A 163 12.23 -13.63 8.54
CA ALA A 163 13.07 -14.71 9.09
C ALA A 163 14.55 -14.34 9.06
N GLY A 164 15.00 -13.69 7.98
CA GLY A 164 16.36 -13.14 7.87
C GLY A 164 16.68 -12.08 8.93
N ILE A 165 15.77 -11.13 9.17
CA ILE A 165 15.92 -10.07 10.18
C ILE A 165 15.95 -10.67 11.60
N ILE A 166 15.03 -11.60 11.90
CA ILE A 166 14.95 -12.25 13.22
C ILE A 166 16.22 -13.07 13.50
N LYS A 167 16.77 -13.75 12.49
CA LYS A 167 18.03 -14.51 12.63
C LYS A 167 19.19 -13.60 13.03
N VAL A 168 19.35 -12.46 12.34
CA VAL A 168 20.39 -11.46 12.66
C VAL A 168 20.17 -10.89 14.06
N TYR A 169 18.92 -10.54 14.41
CA TYR A 169 18.60 -10.02 15.74
C TYR A 169 18.94 -11.02 16.86
N ARG A 170 18.61 -12.30 16.68
CA ARG A 170 18.98 -13.36 17.64
C ARG A 170 20.51 -13.49 17.77
N GLN A 171 21.24 -13.41 16.66
CA GLN A 171 22.70 -13.48 16.67
C GLN A 171 23.34 -12.27 17.38
N MET A 172 22.80 -11.07 17.20
CA MET A 172 23.24 -9.87 17.91
C MET A 172 22.98 -9.93 19.42
N ARG A 173 21.89 -10.58 19.85
CA ARG A 173 21.60 -10.71 21.29
C ARG A 173 22.50 -11.74 22.00
N HIS A 174 23.12 -12.66 21.25
CA HIS A 174 23.94 -13.75 21.79
C HIS A 174 25.45 -13.55 21.62
N ARG A 175 25.90 -12.56 20.84
CA ARG A 175 27.33 -12.23 20.68
C ARG A 175 27.52 -10.73 20.86
N ALA A 176 28.57 -10.33 21.60
CA ALA A 176 29.15 -8.99 21.51
C ALA A 176 29.71 -8.80 20.08
N ALA A 177 28.83 -8.59 19.12
CA ALA A 177 29.18 -8.57 17.70
C ALA A 177 29.72 -7.18 17.33
N THR A 178 30.97 -7.14 16.87
CA THR A 178 31.65 -5.95 16.37
C THR A 178 31.03 -5.54 15.02
N GLU A 179 31.05 -4.24 14.67
CA GLU A 179 30.51 -3.71 13.40
C GLU A 179 31.00 -4.44 12.13
N ALA A 180 32.20 -5.05 12.17
CA ALA A 180 32.76 -5.82 11.06
C ALA A 180 32.04 -7.16 10.78
N ASP A 181 31.48 -7.80 11.82
CA ASP A 181 30.67 -9.03 11.65
C ASP A 181 29.30 -8.72 11.05
N LEU A 182 28.81 -7.49 11.27
CA LEU A 182 27.54 -6.99 10.77
C LEU A 182 27.55 -6.86 9.24
N ASP A 183 28.62 -6.27 8.68
CA ASP A 183 28.78 -6.10 7.23
C ASP A 183 28.99 -7.43 6.50
N ASN A 184 29.73 -8.36 7.10
CA ASN A 184 29.93 -9.69 6.53
C ASN A 184 28.64 -10.53 6.52
N GLN A 185 27.79 -10.45 7.55
CA GLN A 185 26.51 -11.17 7.58
C GLN A 185 25.42 -10.52 6.71
N LEU A 186 25.44 -9.20 6.54
CA LEU A 186 24.58 -8.50 5.57
C LEU A 186 24.93 -8.89 4.13
N ASN A 187 26.21 -9.11 3.84
CA ASN A 187 26.69 -9.57 2.53
C ASN A 187 26.51 -11.08 2.29
N ASN A 188 26.53 -11.92 3.34
CA ASN A 188 26.39 -13.38 3.23
C ASN A 188 24.94 -13.90 3.02
N ARG A 189 24.03 -13.06 2.53
CA ARG A 189 22.65 -13.44 2.26
C ARG A 189 22.52 -14.24 0.96
N GLY A 190 23.23 -15.35 0.78
CA GLY A 190 23.37 -16.05 -0.52
C GLY A 190 22.06 -16.39 -1.25
N PHE A 191 21.18 -17.20 -0.64
CA PHE A 191 19.95 -17.67 -1.29
C PHE A 191 18.79 -16.67 -1.18
N LEU A 192 18.56 -16.12 0.02
CA LEU A 192 17.52 -15.10 0.26
C LEU A 192 17.75 -13.82 -0.56
N ASN A 193 18.98 -13.31 -0.65
CA ASN A 193 19.25 -12.09 -1.43
C ASN A 193 19.17 -12.36 -2.94
N ARG A 194 19.35 -13.61 -3.40
CA ARG A 194 19.18 -13.97 -4.81
C ARG A 194 17.69 -14.04 -5.19
N LEU A 195 16.87 -14.64 -4.33
CA LEU A 195 15.42 -14.68 -4.51
C LEU A 195 14.79 -13.28 -4.39
N LEU A 196 15.18 -12.53 -3.35
CA LEU A 196 14.73 -11.16 -3.13
C LEU A 196 15.26 -10.20 -4.22
N LYS A 197 16.53 -10.32 -4.68
CA LYS A 197 17.06 -9.48 -5.78
C LYS A 197 16.20 -9.56 -7.05
N SER A 198 15.67 -10.74 -7.38
CA SER A 198 14.90 -10.90 -8.62
C SER A 198 13.62 -10.05 -8.58
N THR A 199 12.88 -10.10 -7.48
CA THR A 199 11.62 -9.34 -7.35
C THR A 199 11.86 -7.87 -6.99
N THR A 200 12.89 -7.55 -6.22
CA THR A 200 13.30 -6.15 -5.97
C THR A 200 13.73 -5.44 -7.26
N LYS A 201 14.23 -6.17 -8.26
CA LYS A 201 14.50 -5.61 -9.60
C LYS A 201 13.23 -5.29 -10.41
N ALA A 202 12.10 -5.94 -10.11
CA ALA A 202 10.85 -5.68 -10.82
C ALA A 202 10.25 -4.33 -10.41
N VAL A 203 10.23 -4.03 -9.10
CA VAL A 203 9.67 -2.77 -8.56
C VAL A 203 10.78 -1.82 -8.13
N ARG A 204 11.20 -0.96 -9.07
CA ARG A 204 12.29 0.02 -8.88
C ARG A 204 11.83 1.46 -8.82
N LYS A 205 10.62 1.75 -9.29
CA LYS A 205 10.04 3.10 -9.29
C LYS A 205 8.61 3.03 -8.74
N PRO A 206 8.12 4.10 -8.07
CA PRO A 206 6.77 4.12 -7.52
C PRO A 206 5.66 3.79 -8.54
N TRP A 207 5.81 4.22 -9.80
CA TRP A 207 4.80 3.98 -10.84
C TRP A 207 4.72 2.52 -11.31
N HIS A 208 5.73 1.68 -11.03
CA HIS A 208 5.70 0.25 -11.42
C HIS A 208 4.56 -0.53 -10.74
N ILE A 209 3.93 0.04 -9.72
CA ILE A 209 2.75 -0.55 -9.07
C ILE A 209 1.45 -0.30 -9.87
N TYR A 210 1.44 0.61 -10.85
CA TYR A 210 0.24 0.89 -11.65
C TYR A 210 -0.33 -0.37 -12.36
N PRO A 211 0.48 -1.22 -13.03
CA PRO A 211 -0.02 -2.48 -13.58
C PRO A 211 -0.55 -3.44 -12.51
N VAL A 212 0.00 -3.42 -11.30
CA VAL A 212 -0.55 -4.22 -10.18
C VAL A 212 -1.93 -3.70 -9.80
N GLY A 213 -2.10 -2.38 -9.75
CA GLY A 213 -3.41 -1.74 -9.57
C GLY A 213 -4.41 -2.18 -10.64
N VAL A 214 -4.00 -2.21 -11.91
CA VAL A 214 -4.85 -2.73 -13.01
C VAL A 214 -5.26 -4.18 -12.74
N LEU A 215 -4.31 -5.05 -12.36
CA LEU A 215 -4.61 -6.46 -12.06
C LEU A 215 -5.60 -6.62 -10.89
N PHE A 216 -5.50 -5.77 -9.87
CA PHE A 216 -6.43 -5.76 -8.74
C PHE A 216 -7.81 -5.21 -9.15
N GLY A 217 -7.83 -4.19 -10.02
CA GLY A 217 -9.06 -3.67 -10.60
C GLY A 217 -9.77 -4.60 -11.58
N LEU A 218 -9.15 -5.72 -11.99
CA LEU A 218 -9.82 -6.76 -12.78
C LEU A 218 -10.87 -7.52 -11.97
N GLY A 219 -10.87 -7.41 -10.63
CA GLY A 219 -11.98 -7.83 -9.80
C GLY A 219 -13.27 -7.16 -10.26
N PHE A 220 -14.21 -7.96 -10.77
CA PHE A 220 -15.44 -7.42 -11.34
C PHE A 220 -16.39 -6.86 -10.26
N ASP A 221 -16.11 -7.11 -8.99
CA ASP A 221 -16.95 -6.68 -7.86
C ASP A 221 -17.06 -5.16 -7.79
N THR A 222 -15.94 -4.43 -7.81
CA THR A 222 -15.91 -2.96 -7.78
C THR A 222 -16.59 -2.33 -9.00
N ALA A 223 -16.36 -2.92 -10.18
CA ALA A 223 -17.02 -2.49 -11.41
C ALA A 223 -18.53 -2.77 -11.38
N THR A 224 -18.95 -3.86 -10.74
CA THR A 224 -20.35 -4.19 -10.53
C THR A 224 -20.99 -3.22 -9.55
N GLU A 225 -20.32 -2.84 -8.46
CA GLU A 225 -20.84 -1.86 -7.50
C GLU A 225 -21.13 -0.50 -8.16
N ILE A 226 -20.16 0.03 -8.91
CA ILE A 226 -20.34 1.27 -9.66
C ILE A 226 -21.36 1.09 -10.79
N GLY A 227 -21.32 -0.04 -11.49
CA GLY A 227 -22.30 -0.38 -12.52
C GLY A 227 -23.73 -0.42 -11.97
N LEU A 228 -23.96 -1.07 -10.84
CA LEU A 228 -25.25 -1.13 -10.15
C LEU A 228 -25.70 0.25 -9.69
N LEU A 229 -24.81 1.11 -9.19
CA LEU A 229 -25.16 2.50 -8.87
C LEU A 229 -25.58 3.31 -10.11
N ILE A 230 -24.89 3.11 -11.24
CA ILE A 230 -25.25 3.70 -12.53
C ILE A 230 -26.66 3.21 -12.93
N LEU A 231 -26.91 1.90 -12.87
CA LEU A 231 -28.22 1.31 -13.21
C LEU A 231 -29.34 1.77 -12.27
N ALA A 232 -29.08 1.83 -10.96
CA ALA A 232 -30.01 2.28 -9.92
C ALA A 232 -30.34 3.77 -10.04
N GLY A 233 -29.40 4.57 -10.54
CA GLY A 233 -29.65 5.97 -10.91
C GLY A 233 -30.49 6.14 -12.19
N GLY A 234 -31.03 5.06 -12.77
CA GLY A 234 -31.80 5.08 -14.01
C GLY A 234 -30.96 5.31 -15.27
N ALA A 235 -29.62 5.34 -15.15
CA ALA A 235 -28.73 5.91 -16.14
C ALA A 235 -28.48 5.06 -17.40
N ALA A 236 -28.94 3.81 -17.39
CA ALA A 236 -28.49 2.80 -18.36
C ALA A 236 -28.93 3.08 -19.82
N LEU A 237 -29.95 3.89 -20.05
CA LEU A 237 -30.56 4.04 -21.38
C LEU A 237 -30.87 5.49 -21.81
N SER A 238 -30.72 6.47 -20.93
CA SER A 238 -31.18 7.85 -21.18
C SER A 238 -30.27 8.96 -20.64
N LEU A 239 -29.25 8.63 -19.83
CA LEU A 239 -28.31 9.64 -19.37
C LEU A 239 -27.19 9.86 -20.39
N PRO A 240 -26.74 11.12 -20.58
CA PRO A 240 -25.55 11.41 -21.36
C PRO A 240 -24.33 10.68 -20.79
N TRP A 241 -23.41 10.25 -21.65
CA TRP A 241 -22.19 9.54 -21.26
C TRP A 241 -21.41 10.25 -20.15
N TYR A 242 -21.40 11.58 -20.15
CA TYR A 242 -20.71 12.39 -19.14
C TYR A 242 -21.32 12.28 -17.74
N ALA A 243 -22.64 12.05 -17.63
CA ALA A 243 -23.31 11.89 -16.34
C ALA A 243 -22.98 10.51 -15.74
N ILE A 244 -22.87 9.49 -16.60
CA ILE A 244 -22.47 8.14 -16.19
C ILE A 244 -21.04 8.15 -15.63
N LEU A 245 -20.12 8.91 -16.25
CA LEU A 245 -18.73 8.99 -15.80
C LEU A 245 -18.50 9.80 -14.51
N VAL A 246 -19.52 10.49 -13.99
CA VAL A 246 -19.42 11.17 -12.70
C VAL A 246 -19.19 10.19 -11.55
N LEU A 247 -19.91 9.05 -11.54
CA LEU A 247 -19.80 8.07 -10.46
C LEU A 247 -18.42 7.40 -10.38
N PRO A 248 -17.83 6.84 -11.46
CA PRO A 248 -16.47 6.33 -11.41
C PRO A 248 -15.44 7.42 -11.12
N ALA A 249 -15.66 8.68 -11.56
CA ALA A 249 -14.77 9.79 -11.20
C ALA A 249 -14.77 10.09 -9.69
N LEU A 250 -15.94 10.13 -9.06
CA LEU A 250 -16.09 10.32 -7.62
C LEU A 250 -15.54 9.13 -6.82
N PHE A 251 -15.76 7.92 -7.30
CA PHE A 251 -15.15 6.71 -6.75
C PHE A 251 -13.62 6.79 -6.75
N THR A 252 -13.02 7.09 -7.91
CA THR A 252 -11.57 7.27 -8.04
C THR A 252 -11.07 8.43 -7.19
N ALA A 253 -11.84 9.51 -7.03
CA ALA A 253 -11.48 10.62 -6.16
C ALA A 253 -11.38 10.20 -4.68
N GLY A 254 -12.35 9.41 -4.21
CA GLY A 254 -12.32 8.83 -2.86
C GLY A 254 -11.13 7.88 -2.68
N MET A 255 -11.00 6.90 -3.57
CA MET A 255 -9.95 5.89 -3.48
C MET A 255 -8.54 6.50 -3.57
N THR A 256 -8.26 7.28 -4.61
CA THR A 256 -6.93 7.86 -4.82
C THR A 256 -6.53 8.78 -3.68
N MET A 257 -7.47 9.45 -3.02
CA MET A 257 -7.17 10.26 -1.85
C MET A 257 -6.62 9.41 -0.68
N PHE A 258 -7.29 8.32 -0.35
CA PHE A 258 -6.91 7.48 0.79
C PHE A 258 -5.70 6.58 0.50
N ASP A 259 -5.62 5.97 -0.68
CA ASP A 259 -4.43 5.20 -1.09
C ASP A 259 -3.17 6.09 -1.12
N THR A 260 -3.31 7.33 -1.62
CA THR A 260 -2.20 8.30 -1.60
C THR A 260 -1.82 8.67 -0.17
N ALA A 261 -2.81 8.90 0.71
CA ALA A 261 -2.56 9.18 2.11
C ALA A 261 -1.83 8.03 2.79
N GLU A 262 -2.21 6.78 2.55
CA GLU A 262 -1.54 5.59 3.07
C GLU A 262 -0.05 5.58 2.66
N GLY A 263 0.25 5.72 1.36
CA GLY A 263 1.62 5.75 0.88
C GLY A 263 2.47 6.88 1.48
N VAL A 264 1.89 8.08 1.65
CA VAL A 264 2.57 9.22 2.29
C VAL A 264 2.78 8.98 3.78
N LEU A 265 1.75 8.54 4.51
CA LEU A 265 1.83 8.22 5.93
C LEU A 265 2.91 7.17 6.20
N MET A 266 2.99 6.15 5.34
CA MET A 266 3.97 5.09 5.51
C MET A 266 5.41 5.57 5.30
N ASN A 267 5.62 6.49 4.35
CA ASN A 267 6.92 7.15 4.18
C ASN A 267 7.29 8.02 5.40
N VAL A 268 6.34 8.76 5.97
CA VAL A 268 6.56 9.59 7.17
C VAL A 268 6.91 8.71 8.37
N ALA A 269 6.13 7.65 8.60
CA ALA A 269 6.33 6.72 9.71
C ALA A 269 7.69 6.02 9.64
N TYR A 270 8.12 5.62 8.43
CA TYR A 270 9.46 5.05 8.23
C TYR A 270 10.58 6.06 8.46
N ASN A 271 10.45 7.28 7.93
CA ASN A 271 11.50 8.29 8.06
C ASN A 271 11.68 8.77 9.51
N TRP A 272 10.61 8.71 10.31
CA TRP A 272 10.59 9.00 11.74
C TRP A 272 11.28 7.91 12.59
N ALA A 273 11.23 6.63 12.17
CA ALA A 273 11.88 5.52 12.86
C ALA A 273 13.42 5.47 12.72
N LEU A 274 14.03 6.37 11.94
CA LEU A 274 15.46 6.35 11.58
C LEU A 274 16.41 7.06 12.56
N THR A 275 15.93 7.55 13.71
CA THR A 275 16.79 8.29 14.66
C THR A 275 17.66 7.42 15.56
N LYS A 276 17.33 6.13 15.77
CA LYS A 276 18.17 5.17 16.54
C LYS A 276 18.20 3.77 15.89
N PRO A 277 19.38 3.12 15.68
CA PRO A 277 19.51 1.85 14.96
C PRO A 277 18.68 0.68 15.51
N LEU A 278 18.62 0.54 16.85
CA LEU A 278 17.85 -0.52 17.50
C LEU A 278 16.34 -0.31 17.32
N ARG A 279 15.86 0.94 17.42
CA ARG A 279 14.44 1.28 17.23
C ARG A 279 13.98 0.99 15.80
N ARG A 280 14.84 1.30 14.81
CA ARG A 280 14.62 0.97 13.40
C ARG A 280 14.40 -0.53 13.19
N MET A 281 15.17 -1.38 13.88
CA MET A 281 15.05 -2.84 13.76
C MET A 281 13.72 -3.35 14.34
N PHE A 282 13.34 -2.91 15.55
CA PHE A 282 12.06 -3.30 16.15
C PHE A 282 10.86 -2.81 15.35
N TYR A 283 10.90 -1.57 14.87
CA TYR A 283 9.85 -1.01 14.02
C TYR A 283 9.72 -1.81 12.71
N ASN A 284 10.84 -2.10 12.05
CA ASN A 284 10.83 -2.93 10.85
C ASN A 284 10.27 -4.33 11.14
N ILE A 285 10.62 -4.98 12.26
CA ILE A 285 10.07 -6.29 12.63
C ILE A 285 8.55 -6.19 12.83
N ILE A 286 8.07 -5.25 13.63
CA ILE A 286 6.63 -5.09 13.92
C ILE A 286 5.86 -4.86 12.62
N VAL A 287 6.29 -3.89 11.81
CA VAL A 287 5.61 -3.57 10.55
C VAL A 287 5.74 -4.72 9.54
N THR A 288 6.89 -5.43 9.45
CA THR A 288 6.99 -6.62 8.56
C THR A 288 6.03 -7.69 9.01
N THR A 289 5.96 -7.98 10.31
CA THR A 289 5.03 -8.98 10.85
C THR A 289 3.58 -8.59 10.58
N LEU A 290 3.21 -7.32 10.76
CA LEU A 290 1.86 -6.83 10.45
C LEU A 290 1.53 -7.00 8.96
N SER A 291 2.47 -6.63 8.08
CA SER A 291 2.33 -6.72 6.62
C SER A 291 2.25 -8.18 6.12
N VAL A 292 3.08 -9.08 6.68
CA VAL A 292 3.00 -10.52 6.38
C VAL A 292 1.70 -11.10 6.89
N GLY A 293 1.33 -10.77 8.13
CA GLY A 293 0.13 -11.26 8.78
C GLY A 293 -1.13 -10.82 8.04
N SER A 294 -1.21 -9.54 7.67
CA SER A 294 -2.32 -9.01 6.88
C SER A 294 -2.37 -9.70 5.51
N ALA A 295 -1.32 -9.63 4.70
CA ALA A 295 -1.31 -10.22 3.36
C ALA A 295 -1.65 -11.72 3.36
N PHE A 296 -1.14 -12.48 4.34
CA PHE A 296 -1.45 -13.90 4.49
C PHE A 296 -2.91 -14.14 4.89
N LEU A 297 -3.41 -13.42 5.89
CA LEU A 297 -4.80 -13.55 6.35
C LEU A 297 -5.78 -13.21 5.22
N ILE A 298 -5.56 -12.10 4.53
CA ILE A 298 -6.43 -11.62 3.45
C ILE A 298 -6.38 -12.55 2.26
N GLY A 299 -5.17 -12.94 1.83
CA GLY A 299 -5.00 -13.89 0.73
C GLY A 299 -5.67 -15.23 1.05
N THR A 300 -5.62 -15.69 2.30
CA THR A 300 -6.29 -16.92 2.74
C THR A 300 -7.80 -16.78 2.61
N VAL A 301 -8.39 -15.70 3.13
CA VAL A 301 -9.84 -15.45 3.03
C VAL A 301 -10.25 -15.34 1.57
N GLN A 302 -9.54 -14.56 0.74
CA GLN A 302 -9.89 -14.35 -0.66
C GLN A 302 -9.81 -15.64 -1.50
N LEU A 303 -8.79 -16.48 -1.29
CA LEU A 303 -8.70 -17.78 -1.96
C LEU A 303 -9.73 -18.78 -1.41
N ALA A 304 -10.08 -18.71 -0.13
CA ALA A 304 -11.13 -19.54 0.46
C ALA A 304 -12.52 -19.17 -0.09
N SER A 305 -12.82 -17.87 -0.22
CA SER A 305 -14.04 -17.37 -0.86
C SER A 305 -14.13 -17.87 -2.30
N LEU A 306 -13.07 -17.69 -3.10
CA LEU A 306 -13.00 -18.22 -4.47
C LEU A 306 -13.27 -19.73 -4.54
N LEU A 307 -12.68 -20.50 -3.61
CA LEU A 307 -12.84 -21.95 -3.58
C LEU A 307 -14.27 -22.36 -3.21
N THR A 308 -14.89 -21.61 -2.29
CA THR A 308 -16.28 -21.82 -1.86
C THR A 308 -17.24 -21.51 -2.99
N ASP A 309 -17.04 -20.40 -3.70
CA ASP A 309 -17.85 -19.99 -4.85
C ASP A 309 -17.73 -20.98 -6.02
N THR A 310 -16.61 -21.70 -6.14
CA THR A 310 -16.38 -22.64 -7.24
C THR A 310 -16.86 -24.05 -6.91
N LEU A 311 -16.53 -24.55 -5.72
CA LEU A 311 -16.75 -25.96 -5.35
C LEU A 311 -18.03 -26.18 -4.53
N HIS A 312 -18.69 -25.12 -4.07
CA HIS A 312 -19.90 -25.17 -3.23
C HIS A 312 -19.82 -26.20 -2.08
N PRO A 313 -18.77 -26.16 -1.23
CA PRO A 313 -18.66 -27.09 -0.11
C PRO A 313 -19.73 -26.81 0.96
N ASP A 314 -20.53 -27.84 1.30
CA ASP A 314 -21.64 -27.72 2.26
C ASP A 314 -21.20 -27.37 3.69
N SER A 315 -19.98 -27.76 4.10
CA SER A 315 -19.41 -27.45 5.41
C SER A 315 -17.90 -27.67 5.45
N GLY A 316 -17.20 -26.99 6.36
CA GLY A 316 -15.78 -27.23 6.62
C GLY A 316 -15.00 -25.96 6.96
N PRO A 317 -13.71 -26.09 7.28
CA PRO A 317 -12.87 -24.95 7.68
C PRO A 317 -12.73 -23.90 6.56
N ILE A 318 -12.82 -24.30 5.29
CA ILE A 318 -12.77 -23.38 4.15
C ILE A 318 -14.01 -22.49 4.12
N THR A 319 -15.21 -23.07 4.29
CA THR A 319 -16.47 -22.33 4.32
C THR A 319 -16.49 -21.32 5.47
N THR A 320 -16.05 -21.71 6.67
CA THR A 320 -15.95 -20.79 7.81
C THR A 320 -14.95 -19.65 7.58
N ILE A 321 -13.85 -19.91 6.88
CA ILE A 321 -12.87 -18.87 6.52
C ILE A 321 -13.45 -17.93 5.44
N ALA A 322 -14.18 -18.47 4.47
CA ALA A 322 -14.80 -17.71 3.40
C ALA A 322 -15.93 -16.78 3.88
N GLU A 323 -16.60 -17.14 4.98
CA GLU A 323 -17.63 -16.31 5.63
C GLU A 323 -17.06 -15.05 6.31
N PHE A 324 -15.73 -14.94 6.48
CA PHE A 324 -15.14 -13.71 7.01
C PHE A 324 -15.31 -12.57 6.02
N ASP A 325 -16.09 -11.58 6.43
CA ASP A 325 -16.24 -10.35 5.67
C ASP A 325 -14.94 -9.53 5.71
N LEU A 326 -14.26 -9.51 4.56
CA LEU A 326 -13.01 -8.79 4.31
C LEU A 326 -13.09 -7.29 4.63
N ASN A 327 -14.29 -6.70 4.62
CA ASN A 327 -14.47 -5.29 4.96
C ASN A 327 -14.11 -5.02 6.42
N TYR A 328 -14.59 -5.86 7.35
CA TYR A 328 -14.25 -5.70 8.76
C TYR A 328 -12.76 -5.98 9.02
N VAL A 329 -12.18 -6.90 8.26
CA VAL A 329 -10.73 -7.19 8.32
C VAL A 329 -9.92 -5.95 7.90
N GLY A 330 -10.31 -5.27 6.81
CA GLY A 330 -9.68 -4.03 6.37
C GLY A 330 -9.70 -2.94 7.46
N PHE A 331 -10.89 -2.64 8.01
CA PHE A 331 -11.02 -1.67 9.10
C PHE A 331 -10.24 -2.05 10.36
N ALA A 332 -10.24 -3.33 10.73
CA ALA A 332 -9.48 -3.82 11.88
C ALA A 332 -7.97 -3.66 11.66
N LEU A 333 -7.46 -3.92 10.45
CA LEU A 333 -6.06 -3.72 10.10
C LEU A 333 -5.65 -2.25 10.15
N VAL A 334 -6.48 -1.34 9.60
CA VAL A 334 -6.24 0.10 9.70
C VAL A 334 -6.20 0.54 11.16
N GLY A 335 -7.17 0.10 11.96
CA GLY A 335 -7.20 0.35 13.41
C GLY A 335 -5.95 -0.15 14.12
N LEU A 336 -5.45 -1.34 13.76
CA LEU A 336 -4.22 -1.90 14.28
C LEU A 336 -2.98 -1.10 13.88
N PHE A 337 -2.89 -0.65 12.62
CA PHE A 337 -1.81 0.23 12.16
C PHE A 337 -1.82 1.57 12.90
N ILE A 338 -2.99 2.19 13.06
CA ILE A 338 -3.16 3.43 13.83
C ILE A 338 -2.75 3.21 15.28
N LEU A 339 -3.19 2.11 15.90
CA LEU A 339 -2.85 1.78 17.29
C LEU A 339 -1.34 1.60 17.46
N VAL A 340 -0.70 0.84 16.58
CA VAL A 340 0.75 0.61 16.61
C VAL A 340 1.51 1.93 16.42
N PHE A 341 1.04 2.78 15.51
CA PHE A 341 1.62 4.10 15.29
C PHE A 341 1.42 5.03 16.50
N ALA A 342 0.22 5.06 17.09
CA ALA A 342 -0.10 5.84 18.28
C ALA A 342 0.73 5.39 19.48
N LEU A 343 0.90 4.08 19.71
CA LEU A 343 1.77 3.53 20.73
C LEU A 343 3.24 3.90 20.48
N ALA A 344 3.68 3.91 19.22
CA ALA A 344 5.02 4.37 18.88
C ALA A 344 5.21 5.86 19.20
N LEU A 345 4.24 6.71 18.89
CA LEU A 345 4.26 8.14 19.25
C LEU A 345 4.21 8.35 20.77
N LEU A 346 3.38 7.59 21.48
CA LEU A 346 3.22 7.69 22.93
C LEU A 346 4.52 7.29 23.64
N THR A 347 5.16 6.20 23.21
CA THR A 347 6.46 5.77 23.74
C THR A 347 7.58 6.77 23.43
N TRP A 348 7.45 7.58 22.37
CA TRP A 348 8.34 8.73 22.16
C TRP A 348 8.06 9.83 23.17
N HIS A 349 6.81 10.26 23.30
CA HIS A 349 6.48 11.43 24.12
C HIS A 349 6.70 11.18 25.61
N LEU A 350 6.45 9.96 26.08
CA LEU A 350 6.70 9.52 27.46
C LEU A 350 8.15 9.08 27.69
N GLY A 351 8.86 8.74 26.62
CA GLY A 351 10.26 8.30 26.66
C GLY A 351 11.21 9.47 26.59
N ASN A 352 11.61 9.99 27.74
CA ASN A 352 12.59 11.08 27.93
C ASN A 352 14.02 10.67 27.46
N PHE A 353 14.21 10.39 26.16
CA PHE A 353 15.42 9.72 25.64
C PHE A 353 16.52 10.66 25.16
N ASP A 354 16.54 11.91 25.63
CA ASP A 354 17.57 12.91 25.32
C ASP A 354 18.71 13.01 26.34
N THR A 355 18.80 12.15 27.35
CA THR A 355 19.92 12.23 28.32
C THR A 355 20.66 10.91 28.49
N LYS A 356 21.67 10.71 27.64
CA LYS A 356 23.10 10.47 27.98
C LYS A 356 23.77 9.63 26.90
N PRO A 357 24.80 10.13 26.18
CA PRO A 357 25.69 9.26 25.45
C PRO A 357 26.41 8.31 26.44
N PRO A 358 26.73 7.07 26.04
CA PRO A 358 27.51 6.17 26.88
C PRO A 358 28.84 6.85 27.19
N LYS A 359 29.19 6.92 28.48
CA LYS A 359 30.54 7.28 28.89
C LYS A 359 31.48 6.21 28.33
N HIS A 360 32.20 6.55 27.27
CA HIS A 360 33.48 5.91 27.02
C HIS A 360 34.43 6.50 28.06
N ASP A 361 34.63 5.79 29.16
CA ASP A 361 35.74 6.05 30.06
C ASP A 361 37.01 5.69 29.26
N ILE A 362 37.59 6.68 28.60
CA ILE A 362 38.92 6.57 28.03
C ILE A 362 39.87 6.73 29.21
N GLU A 363 40.32 5.59 29.73
CA GLU A 363 41.40 5.51 30.69
C GLU A 363 42.66 6.17 30.08
N PRO A 364 43.26 7.19 30.69
CA PRO A 364 44.47 7.80 30.15
C PRO A 364 45.61 6.82 30.37
N THR A 365 46.07 6.17 29.30
CA THR A 365 47.31 5.37 29.35
C THR A 365 48.49 6.30 29.64
N HIS A 366 49.02 6.15 30.86
CA HIS A 366 50.28 6.73 31.27
C HIS A 366 51.44 6.02 30.53
N ASP A 367 52.26 6.84 29.87
CA ASP A 367 53.73 6.78 29.75
C ASP A 367 54.39 5.52 29.14
N ILE A 368 55.05 5.67 27.98
CA ILE A 368 56.47 5.26 27.81
C ILE A 368 57.14 6.17 26.74
N ASP A 369 58.05 7.02 27.23
CA ASP A 369 59.30 7.50 26.64
C ASP A 369 59.74 6.93 25.27
N GLN A 370 59.90 7.81 24.27
CA GLN A 370 60.89 7.59 23.21
C GLN A 370 61.50 8.92 22.73
N LYS A 371 62.64 9.25 23.36
CA LYS A 371 63.68 10.15 22.85
C LYS A 371 63.91 9.96 21.34
N ALA A 372 63.59 10.98 20.54
CA ALA A 372 64.14 11.16 19.20
C ALA A 372 65.03 12.41 19.19
N THR A 373 66.32 12.13 19.30
CA THR A 373 67.48 13.00 19.25
C THR A 373 67.50 13.86 17.98
N ILE A 374 67.32 15.17 18.12
CA ILE A 374 67.62 16.13 17.05
C ILE A 374 69.13 16.40 17.12
N ARG A 375 69.90 15.71 16.28
CA ARG A 375 71.29 16.06 15.99
C ARG A 375 71.29 17.07 14.83
N LYS A 376 71.37 18.35 15.16
CA LYS A 376 71.88 19.38 14.24
C LYS A 376 73.41 19.29 14.28
N ASP A 377 74.04 19.13 13.12
CA ASP A 377 75.26 19.87 12.72
C ASP A 377 75.77 19.44 11.33
N THR A 378 76.02 20.45 10.49
CA THR A 378 76.95 20.52 9.32
C THR A 378 76.67 19.59 8.14
N THR A 379 76.52 20.06 6.90
CA THR A 379 77.26 21.09 6.14
C THR A 379 76.40 21.81 5.11
#